data_AF-A0A2W6MU48-F1
#
_entry.id   AF-A0A2W6MU48-F1
#
_cell.length_a   1.000
_cell.length_b   1.000
_cell.length_c   1.000
_cell.angle_alpha   90.00
_cell.angle_beta   90.00
_cell.angle_gamma   90.00
#
_symmetry.space_group_name_H-M   'P 1'
#
loop_
_entity.id
_entity.type
_entity.pdbx_description
1 polymer ?
#
loop_
_entity_poly.entity_id
_entity_poly.type
_entity_poly.pdbx_seq_one_letter_code
_entity_poly.pdbx_strand_id
1 'polypeptide(L)'
;MFFARLLAIVVLFSSIVFADITGIIEEQNTLTQKCETYMEEINKKDIGDVYPFFLKEGKEVNKNDFVYLNLNAGKADAFIRLYEFKNTSLQNAYENLKSILKNNENIKIRSILPKVNAEDALKFQVSVGNENDGHTCYIYKNPNELWIKSIPQKGEEFIFILKQVGENSKLYYYGKITLKD
;
A
#
# COMPACT_ATOMS: atom_id res chain seq x y z
N MET A 1 33.77 5.18 59.25
CA MET A 1 34.67 4.32 58.45
C MET A 1 34.37 2.88 58.87
N PHE A 2 33.80 1.97 58.09
CA PHE A 2 33.81 1.74 56.65
C PHE A 2 32.47 1.12 56.22
N PHE A 3 31.81 1.73 55.25
CA PHE A 3 30.84 1.05 54.39
C PHE A 3 31.63 0.27 53.33
N ALA A 4 31.35 -1.02 53.15
CA ALA A 4 31.36 -1.72 51.86
C ALA A 4 31.18 -3.24 52.09
N ARG A 5 29.93 -3.69 52.13
CA ARG A 5 29.57 -5.07 51.80
C ARG A 5 28.83 -5.06 50.47
N LEU A 6 29.11 -6.09 49.67
CA LEU A 6 28.49 -6.49 48.41
C LEU A 6 28.78 -5.62 47.18
N LEU A 7 29.73 -6.10 46.37
CA LEU A 7 29.72 -5.90 44.93
C LEU A 7 29.83 -7.28 44.28
N ALA A 8 28.68 -7.94 44.11
CA ALA A 8 28.55 -9.14 43.30
C ALA A 8 27.06 -9.36 42.96
N ILE A 9 26.53 -8.59 41.99
CA ILE A 9 25.29 -8.96 41.31
C ILE A 9 25.46 -8.70 39.79
N VAL A 10 25.81 -9.79 39.11
CA VAL A 10 25.24 -10.27 37.84
C VAL A 10 25.18 -9.26 36.67
N VAL A 11 26.22 -9.28 35.83
CA VAL A 11 26.13 -8.92 34.41
C VAL A 11 25.69 -10.17 33.65
N LEU A 12 24.39 -10.42 33.52
CA LEU A 12 23.85 -11.43 32.62
C LEU A 12 22.43 -11.01 32.24
N PHE A 13 22.26 -10.16 31.24
CA PHE A 13 21.07 -10.09 30.38
C PHE A 13 21.33 -9.08 29.25
N SER A 14 22.07 -9.48 28.20
CA SER A 14 22.11 -8.69 26.96
C SER A 14 22.21 -9.52 25.68
N SER A 15 22.15 -10.84 25.73
CA SER A 15 22.34 -11.67 24.53
C SER A 15 21.04 -12.07 23.79
N ILE A 16 19.85 -11.68 24.28
CA ILE A 16 18.58 -12.14 23.68
C ILE A 16 17.93 -11.08 22.75
N VAL A 17 18.37 -9.82 22.78
CA VAL A 17 17.68 -8.73 22.05
C VAL A 17 18.26 -8.48 20.64
N PHE A 18 19.37 -9.12 20.26
CA PHE A 18 20.04 -8.82 19.00
C PHE A 18 19.47 -9.57 17.79
N ALA A 19 18.95 -10.80 17.95
CA ALA A 19 18.41 -11.59 16.84
C ALA A 19 17.10 -11.01 16.28
N ASP A 20 16.23 -10.52 17.16
CA ASP A 20 14.94 -9.93 16.78
C ASP A 20 15.12 -8.60 16.04
N ILE A 21 16.09 -7.78 16.45
CA ILE A 21 16.38 -6.50 15.78
C ILE A 21 16.97 -6.73 14.39
N THR A 22 17.85 -7.73 14.21
CA THR A 22 18.43 -8.04 12.90
C THR A 22 17.37 -8.48 11.89
N GLY A 23 16.40 -9.31 12.31
CA GLY A 23 15.31 -9.75 11.44
C GLY A 23 14.39 -8.61 11.00
N ILE A 24 14.04 -7.71 11.91
CA ILE A 24 13.21 -6.52 11.61
C ILE A 24 13.90 -5.60 10.59
N ILE A 25 15.21 -5.38 10.75
CA ILE A 25 15.99 -4.53 9.82
C ILE A 25 16.07 -5.17 8.43
N GLU A 26 16.31 -6.48 8.36
CA GLU A 26 16.39 -7.21 7.09
C GLU A 26 15.05 -7.20 6.33
N GLU A 27 13.94 -7.41 7.05
CA GLU A 27 12.59 -7.31 6.50
C GLU A 27 12.32 -5.89 5.97
N GLN A 28 12.61 -4.86 6.76
CA GLN A 28 12.42 -3.48 6.35
C GLN A 28 13.24 -3.12 5.09
N ASN A 29 14.49 -3.59 5.00
CA ASN A 29 15.34 -3.38 3.83
C ASN A 29 14.75 -4.08 2.60
N THR A 30 14.28 -5.31 2.76
CA THR A 30 13.65 -6.08 1.67
C THR A 30 12.39 -5.40 1.15
N LEU A 31 11.53 -4.91 2.05
CA LEU A 31 10.30 -4.22 1.68
C LEU A 31 10.62 -2.88 1.00
N THR A 32 11.63 -2.17 1.46
CA THR A 32 12.13 -0.93 0.82
C THR A 32 12.62 -1.19 -0.59
N GLN A 33 13.48 -2.19 -0.80
CA GLN A 33 13.99 -2.56 -2.13
C GLN A 33 12.87 -2.95 -3.11
N LYS A 34 11.84 -3.68 -2.64
CA LYS A 34 10.66 -4.00 -3.46
C LYS A 34 9.92 -2.73 -3.88
N CYS A 35 9.84 -1.73 -3.01
CA CYS A 35 9.21 -0.45 -3.27
C CYS A 35 9.98 0.38 -4.31
N GLU A 36 11.30 0.45 -4.15
CA GLU A 36 12.21 1.13 -5.08
C GLU A 36 12.15 0.48 -6.47
N THR A 37 12.22 -0.85 -6.52
CA THR A 37 12.08 -1.62 -7.77
C THR A 37 10.75 -1.30 -8.46
N TYR A 38 9.65 -1.26 -7.70
CA TYR A 38 8.33 -0.93 -8.26
C TYR A 38 8.25 0.52 -8.75
N MET A 39 8.87 1.47 -8.04
CA MET A 39 8.98 2.85 -8.50
C MET A 39 9.68 2.94 -9.86
N GLU A 40 10.80 2.24 -10.02
CA GLU A 40 11.53 2.18 -11.29
C GLU A 40 10.68 1.54 -12.39
N GLU A 41 9.95 0.47 -12.08
CA GLU A 41 9.08 -0.23 -13.01
C GLU A 41 7.99 0.68 -13.60
N ILE A 42 7.36 1.52 -12.77
CA ILE A 42 6.25 2.40 -13.18
C ILE A 42 6.71 3.76 -13.70
N ASN A 43 8.01 4.07 -13.57
CA ASN A 43 8.54 5.38 -13.94
C ASN A 43 8.36 5.62 -15.43
N LYS A 44 7.76 6.78 -15.78
CA LYS A 44 7.43 7.19 -17.16
C LYS A 44 6.52 6.23 -17.95
N LYS A 45 5.95 5.20 -17.33
CA LYS A 45 4.99 4.29 -17.96
C LYS A 45 3.56 4.71 -17.65
N ASP A 46 2.65 4.56 -18.60
CA ASP A 46 1.23 4.71 -18.31
C ASP A 46 0.66 3.45 -17.66
N ILE A 47 -0.54 3.59 -17.08
CA ILE A 47 -1.23 2.50 -16.39
C ILE A 47 -1.36 1.27 -17.30
N GLY A 48 -1.70 1.48 -18.57
CA GLY A 48 -1.86 0.40 -19.55
C GLY A 48 -0.54 -0.30 -19.93
N ASP A 49 0.60 0.35 -19.76
CA ASP A 49 1.91 -0.24 -20.03
C ASP A 49 2.35 -1.19 -18.90
N VAL A 50 1.96 -0.85 -17.67
CA VAL A 50 2.27 -1.67 -16.47
C VAL A 50 1.21 -2.74 -16.27
N TYR A 51 -0.05 -2.39 -16.51
CA TYR A 51 -1.21 -3.21 -16.21
C TYR A 51 -2.17 -3.22 -17.42
N PRO A 52 -1.86 -4.02 -18.46
CA PRO A 52 -2.57 -4.00 -19.75
C PRO A 52 -4.04 -4.43 -19.65
N PHE A 53 -4.46 -4.99 -18.52
CA PHE A 53 -5.84 -5.39 -18.28
C PHE A 53 -6.78 -4.23 -17.89
N PHE A 54 -6.28 -3.03 -17.60
CA PHE A 54 -7.11 -1.84 -17.36
C PHE A 54 -7.64 -1.20 -18.65
N LEU A 55 -8.34 -1.96 -19.49
CA LEU A 55 -9.03 -1.43 -20.67
C LEU A 55 -10.43 -0.90 -20.27
N LYS A 56 -10.89 0.18 -20.92
CA LYS A 56 -12.15 0.88 -20.57
C LYS A 56 -13.42 0.06 -20.75
N GLU A 57 -13.38 -1.00 -21.55
CA GLU A 57 -14.54 -1.82 -21.83
C GLU A 57 -14.88 -2.66 -20.61
N GLY A 58 -15.94 -2.28 -19.91
CA GLY A 58 -16.39 -2.94 -18.70
C GLY A 58 -17.88 -2.79 -18.50
N LYS A 59 -18.40 -3.56 -17.56
CA LYS A 59 -19.81 -3.50 -17.17
C LYS A 59 -19.95 -2.59 -15.95
N GLU A 60 -20.86 -1.62 -16.01
CA GLU A 60 -21.19 -0.81 -14.84
C GLU A 60 -21.80 -1.70 -13.75
N VAL A 61 -21.33 -1.51 -12.52
CA VAL A 61 -21.80 -2.20 -11.33
C VAL A 61 -22.01 -1.19 -10.22
N ASN A 62 -23.15 -1.31 -9.53
CA ASN A 62 -23.45 -0.58 -8.31
C ASN A 62 -23.22 -1.53 -7.11
N LYS A 63 -22.34 -1.14 -6.18
CA LYS A 63 -22.05 -1.90 -4.96
C LYS A 63 -21.67 -0.95 -3.82
N ASN A 64 -22.32 -1.12 -2.67
CA ASN A 64 -22.01 -0.39 -1.43
C ASN A 64 -21.90 1.13 -1.65
N ASP A 65 -22.93 1.71 -2.28
CA ASP A 65 -23.01 3.15 -2.61
C ASP A 65 -22.00 3.68 -3.64
N PHE A 66 -21.16 2.80 -4.20
CA PHE A 66 -20.24 3.14 -5.27
C PHE A 66 -20.67 2.56 -6.61
N VAL A 67 -20.57 3.38 -7.65
CA VAL A 67 -20.67 2.96 -9.05
C VAL A 67 -19.25 2.81 -9.61
N TYR A 68 -18.98 1.68 -10.25
CA TYR A 68 -17.71 1.42 -10.91
C TYR A 68 -17.89 0.63 -12.20
N LEU A 69 -16.93 0.75 -13.11
CA LEU A 69 -16.80 -0.14 -14.26
C LEU A 69 -16.01 -1.38 -13.84
N ASN A 70 -16.63 -2.55 -13.94
CA ASN A 70 -15.96 -3.84 -13.81
C ASN A 70 -15.27 -4.18 -15.14
N LEU A 71 -13.94 -4.15 -15.14
CA LEU A 71 -13.08 -4.36 -16.31
C LEU A 71 -12.61 -5.82 -16.46
N ASN A 72 -13.04 -6.72 -15.58
CA ASN A 72 -12.68 -8.15 -15.62
C ASN A 72 -13.88 -9.09 -15.62
N ALA A 73 -15.07 -8.60 -15.98
CA ALA A 73 -16.29 -9.40 -16.01
C ALA A 73 -16.07 -10.73 -16.77
N GLY A 74 -16.12 -11.86 -16.04
CA GLY A 74 -15.92 -13.21 -16.59
C GLY A 74 -14.55 -13.84 -16.36
N LYS A 75 -13.58 -13.18 -15.71
CA LYS A 75 -12.28 -13.75 -15.30
C LYS A 75 -12.19 -13.86 -13.77
N ALA A 76 -11.76 -15.02 -13.26
CA ALA A 76 -11.91 -15.40 -11.85
C ALA A 76 -10.70 -15.09 -10.95
N ASP A 77 -9.56 -14.71 -11.52
CA ASP A 77 -8.26 -14.61 -10.82
C ASP A 77 -7.86 -13.17 -10.45
N ALA A 78 -8.64 -12.18 -10.89
CA ALA A 78 -8.42 -10.79 -10.57
C ALA A 78 -9.73 -10.02 -10.37
N PHE A 79 -9.65 -8.85 -9.75
CA PHE A 79 -10.70 -7.84 -9.70
C PHE A 79 -10.12 -6.57 -10.29
N ILE A 80 -10.74 -6.04 -11.33
CA ILE A 80 -10.28 -4.85 -12.03
C ILE A 80 -11.45 -3.89 -12.10
N ARG A 81 -11.35 -2.78 -11.36
CA ARG A 81 -12.44 -1.80 -11.23
C ARG A 81 -11.92 -0.42 -11.54
N LEU A 82 -12.73 0.37 -12.23
CA LEU A 82 -12.51 1.80 -12.41
C LEU A 82 -13.65 2.57 -11.77
N TYR A 83 -13.32 3.39 -10.78
CA TYR A 83 -14.23 4.37 -10.20
C TYR A 83 -13.91 5.74 -10.76
N GLU A 84 -14.95 6.48 -11.15
CA GLU A 84 -14.84 7.88 -11.56
C GLU A 84 -15.61 8.75 -10.58
N PHE A 85 -14.89 9.63 -9.88
CA PHE A 85 -15.45 10.54 -8.88
C PHE A 85 -15.50 11.95 -9.45
N LYS A 86 -16.71 12.48 -9.65
CA LYS A 86 -16.91 13.82 -10.18
C LYS A 86 -16.62 14.89 -9.13
N ASN A 87 -16.01 16.00 -9.53
CA ASN A 87 -15.72 17.15 -8.66
C ASN A 87 -15.04 16.74 -7.34
N THR A 88 -14.12 15.78 -7.44
CA THR A 88 -13.51 15.11 -6.31
C THR A 88 -12.00 15.29 -6.40
N SER A 89 -11.42 15.86 -5.34
CA SER A 89 -9.98 15.99 -5.18
C SER A 89 -9.31 14.65 -4.92
N LEU A 90 -8.00 14.57 -5.11
CA LEU A 90 -7.20 13.38 -4.81
C LEU A 90 -7.35 12.94 -3.34
N GLN A 91 -7.44 13.90 -2.40
CA GLN A 91 -7.71 13.64 -0.99
C GLN A 91 -9.06 12.96 -0.79
N ASN A 92 -10.13 13.49 -1.39
CA ASN A 92 -11.46 12.91 -1.25
C ASN A 92 -11.56 11.55 -1.98
N ALA A 93 -10.83 11.37 -3.07
CA ALA A 93 -10.72 10.07 -3.74
C ALA A 93 -10.02 9.02 -2.85
N TYR A 94 -9.05 9.44 -2.04
CA TYR A 94 -8.41 8.59 -1.03
C TYR A 94 -9.37 8.23 0.12
N GLU A 95 -10.22 9.15 0.57
CA GLU A 95 -11.29 8.86 1.52
C GLU A 95 -12.31 7.85 0.96
N ASN A 96 -12.66 7.98 -0.33
CA ASN A 96 -13.49 7.00 -1.03
C ASN A 96 -12.81 5.62 -1.08
N LEU A 97 -11.51 5.56 -1.38
CA LEU A 97 -10.75 4.31 -1.33
C LEU A 97 -10.82 3.65 0.05
N LYS A 98 -10.63 4.41 1.14
CA LYS A 98 -10.78 3.88 2.51
C LYS A 98 -12.18 3.34 2.76
N SER A 99 -13.21 4.02 2.27
CA SER A 99 -14.61 3.58 2.40
C SER A 99 -14.86 2.28 1.61
N ILE A 100 -14.30 2.16 0.40
CA ILE A 100 -14.34 0.94 -0.42
C ILE A 100 -13.64 -0.24 0.29
N LEU A 101 -12.56 0.03 1.01
CA LEU A 101 -11.76 -0.99 1.72
C LEU A 101 -12.21 -1.25 3.16
N LYS A 102 -13.22 -0.54 3.69
CA LYS A 102 -13.61 -0.57 5.11
C LYS A 102 -13.82 -1.98 5.68
N ASN A 103 -14.34 -2.90 4.86
CA ASN A 103 -14.62 -4.29 5.24
C ASN A 103 -13.65 -5.30 4.60
N ASN A 104 -12.52 -4.85 4.06
CA ASN A 104 -11.51 -5.72 3.49
C ASN A 104 -10.49 -6.10 4.58
N GLU A 105 -10.42 -7.39 4.92
CA GLU A 105 -9.52 -7.90 5.97
C GLU A 105 -8.09 -8.18 5.46
N ASN A 106 -7.89 -8.16 4.14
CA ASN A 106 -6.63 -8.54 3.50
C ASN A 106 -5.73 -7.34 3.18
N ILE A 107 -6.19 -6.11 3.42
CA ILE A 107 -5.39 -4.90 3.21
C ILE A 107 -5.78 -3.76 4.14
N LYS A 108 -4.77 -3.06 4.66
CA LYS A 108 -4.97 -1.84 5.46
C LYS A 108 -4.06 -0.72 4.98
N ILE A 109 -4.66 0.27 4.32
CA ILE A 109 -3.97 1.48 3.88
C ILE A 109 -3.90 2.53 4.99
N ARG A 110 -2.98 3.50 4.87
CA ARG A 110 -2.78 4.59 5.83
C ARG A 110 -4.07 5.37 6.06
N SER A 111 -4.27 5.83 7.30
CA SER A 111 -5.41 6.65 7.69
C SER A 111 -5.43 8.02 6.98
N ILE A 112 -4.25 8.56 6.64
CA ILE A 112 -4.07 9.87 6.01
C ILE A 112 -3.39 9.69 4.65
N LEU A 113 -3.78 10.51 3.67
CA LEU A 113 -3.13 10.54 2.36
C LEU A 113 -1.63 10.88 2.53
N PRO A 114 -0.71 10.06 2.00
CA PRO A 114 0.72 10.36 2.04
C PRO A 114 1.05 11.70 1.38
N LYS A 115 2.07 12.41 1.87
CA LYS A 115 2.51 13.67 1.25
C LYS A 115 3.41 13.39 0.04
N VAL A 116 3.42 14.32 -0.92
CA VAL A 116 4.20 14.24 -2.18
C VAL A 116 5.72 14.26 -1.95
N ASN A 117 6.20 14.69 -0.78
CA ASN A 117 7.63 14.83 -0.49
C ASN A 117 8.24 13.53 0.07
N ALA A 118 9.36 13.14 -0.54
CA ALA A 118 10.01 11.82 -0.53
C ALA A 118 10.28 11.12 0.82
N GLU A 119 10.28 11.79 1.97
CA GLU A 119 10.51 11.08 3.25
C GLU A 119 9.32 10.21 3.68
N ASP A 120 8.11 10.55 3.22
CA ASP A 120 6.87 9.78 3.47
C ASP A 120 6.46 8.89 2.27
N ALA A 121 6.98 9.19 1.07
CA ALA A 121 6.58 8.55 -0.20
C ALA A 121 7.64 7.62 -0.81
N LEU A 122 8.89 7.61 -0.30
CA LEU A 122 9.95 6.72 -0.81
C LEU A 122 10.58 5.84 0.26
N LYS A 123 10.17 5.97 1.52
CA LYS A 123 10.65 5.11 2.60
C LYS A 123 9.49 4.30 3.12
N PHE A 124 9.72 2.99 3.18
CA PHE A 124 8.96 2.14 4.08
C PHE A 124 9.12 2.69 5.50
N GLN A 125 8.12 3.42 5.98
CA GLN A 125 8.02 3.70 7.41
C GLN A 125 7.38 2.47 8.04
N VAL A 126 8.12 1.84 8.95
CA VAL A 126 7.57 0.88 9.92
C VAL A 126 6.26 1.46 10.43
N SER A 127 5.21 0.63 10.43
CA SER A 127 3.87 1.03 10.87
C SER A 127 3.96 1.94 12.10
N VAL A 128 3.50 3.18 11.98
CA VAL A 128 3.31 4.04 13.14
C VAL A 128 2.09 3.48 13.87
N GLY A 129 2.31 2.55 14.81
CA GLY A 129 1.24 1.87 15.54
C GLY A 129 0.43 0.90 14.68
N ASN A 130 -0.90 1.08 14.66
CA ASN A 130 -1.87 0.23 13.94
C ASN A 130 -2.41 0.89 12.66
N GLU A 131 -1.76 1.91 12.10
CA GLU A 131 -2.37 2.76 11.07
C GLU A 131 -2.35 2.14 9.66
N ASN A 132 -1.48 1.18 9.38
CA ASN A 132 -1.42 0.44 8.12
C ASN A 132 -0.91 -0.99 8.37
N ASP A 133 -0.90 -1.83 7.33
CA ASP A 133 -0.38 -3.20 7.41
C ASP A 133 1.16 -3.28 7.37
N GLY A 134 1.84 -2.16 7.19
CA GLY A 134 3.28 -2.11 7.00
C GLY A 134 3.73 -2.90 5.79
N HIS A 135 2.91 -3.08 4.75
CA HIS A 135 3.27 -3.86 3.56
C HIS A 135 2.80 -3.16 2.29
N THR A 136 2.58 -1.85 2.36
CA THR A 136 2.03 -1.05 1.26
C THR A 136 2.98 0.07 0.86
N CYS A 137 3.31 0.11 -0.43
CA CYS A 137 4.06 1.17 -1.09
C CYS A 137 3.15 2.30 -1.55
N TYR A 138 3.59 3.54 -1.39
CA TYR A 138 2.86 4.75 -1.83
C TYR A 138 3.78 5.62 -2.66
N ILE A 139 3.57 5.68 -3.97
CA ILE A 139 4.48 6.33 -4.91
C ILE A 139 3.73 7.42 -5.67
N TYR A 140 4.13 8.66 -5.48
CA TYR A 140 3.67 9.77 -6.32
C TYR A 140 4.47 9.79 -7.62
N LYS A 141 3.80 9.59 -8.76
CA LYS A 141 4.43 9.82 -10.08
C LYS A 141 4.50 11.30 -10.42
N ASN A 142 3.53 12.06 -9.94
CA ASN A 142 3.44 13.52 -10.04
C ASN A 142 2.40 14.00 -8.99
N PRO A 143 2.22 15.32 -8.76
CA PRO A 143 1.28 15.82 -7.75
C PRO A 143 -0.17 15.37 -7.90
N ASN A 144 -0.56 14.88 -9.08
CA ASN A 144 -1.91 14.48 -9.44
C ASN A 144 -2.08 12.96 -9.55
N GLU A 145 -1.05 12.15 -9.27
CA GLU A 145 -1.09 10.70 -9.51
C GLU A 145 -0.34 9.93 -8.42
N LEU A 146 -1.10 9.21 -7.59
CA LEU A 146 -0.61 8.35 -6.51
C LEU A 146 -0.86 6.88 -6.86
N TRP A 147 0.22 6.10 -6.83
CA TRP A 147 0.22 4.66 -7.00
C TRP A 147 0.41 4.00 -5.64
N ILE A 148 -0.42 3.01 -5.35
CA ILE A 148 -0.42 2.28 -4.09
C ILE A 148 -0.31 0.80 -4.45
N LYS A 149 0.68 0.09 -3.91
CA LYS A 149 0.84 -1.34 -4.13
C LYS A 149 1.05 -2.04 -2.82
N SER A 150 0.20 -3.00 -2.50
CA SER A 150 0.46 -3.92 -1.39
C SER A 150 1.41 -5.01 -1.85
N ILE A 151 2.31 -5.38 -0.96
CA ILE A 151 3.11 -6.59 -1.08
C ILE A 151 2.18 -7.76 -0.73
N PRO A 152 2.20 -8.87 -1.47
CA PRO A 152 1.22 -9.93 -1.28
C PRO A 152 1.18 -10.47 0.14
N GLN A 153 0.00 -10.42 0.77
CA GLN A 153 -0.26 -11.03 2.08
C GLN A 153 -1.36 -12.07 1.93
N LYS A 154 -1.18 -13.24 2.57
CA LYS A 154 -2.14 -14.36 2.50
C LYS A 154 -2.54 -14.78 1.07
N GLY A 155 -1.68 -14.53 0.07
CA GLY A 155 -1.95 -14.86 -1.34
C GLY A 155 -2.79 -13.81 -2.07
N GLU A 156 -2.87 -12.57 -1.60
CA GLU A 156 -3.54 -11.49 -2.31
C GLU A 156 -2.64 -10.27 -2.49
N GLU A 157 -2.61 -9.73 -3.71
CA GLU A 157 -1.94 -8.49 -4.08
C GLU A 157 -2.98 -7.44 -4.47
N PHE A 158 -2.81 -6.21 -3.99
CA PHE A 158 -3.67 -5.09 -4.34
C PHE A 158 -2.84 -3.94 -4.91
N ILE A 159 -3.35 -3.36 -5.97
CA ILE A 159 -2.82 -2.17 -6.62
C ILE A 159 -3.95 -1.15 -6.74
N PHE A 160 -3.70 0.06 -6.27
CA PHE A 160 -4.59 1.20 -6.44
C PHE A 160 -3.86 2.33 -7.14
N ILE A 161 -4.54 3.00 -8.05
CA ILE A 161 -4.00 4.18 -8.73
C ILE A 161 -5.03 5.28 -8.64
N LEU A 162 -4.71 6.31 -7.88
CA LEU A 162 -5.50 7.53 -7.74
C LEU A 162 -4.94 8.58 -8.68
N LYS A 163 -5.78 9.10 -9.58
CA LYS A 163 -5.39 10.09 -10.59
C LYS A 163 -6.38 11.25 -10.65
N GLN A 164 -5.92 12.46 -10.39
CA GLN A 164 -6.66 13.69 -10.61
C GLN A 164 -6.66 14.03 -12.11
N VAL A 165 -7.84 14.29 -12.66
CA VAL A 165 -8.08 14.66 -14.06
C VAL A 165 -9.00 15.88 -14.10
N GLY A 166 -8.40 17.06 -14.19
CA GLY A 166 -9.14 18.32 -14.01
C GLY A 166 -9.76 18.39 -12.62
N GLU A 167 -11.05 18.67 -12.52
CA GLU A 167 -11.81 18.70 -11.26
C GLU A 167 -12.23 17.31 -10.77
N ASN A 168 -12.02 16.26 -11.57
CA ASN A 168 -12.46 14.90 -11.28
C ASN A 168 -11.29 14.03 -10.80
N SER A 169 -11.60 12.92 -10.14
CA SER A 169 -10.61 11.90 -9.78
C SER A 169 -11.01 10.53 -10.32
N LYS A 170 -10.01 9.72 -10.63
CA LYS A 170 -10.17 8.32 -10.99
C LYS A 170 -9.46 7.44 -9.98
N LEU A 171 -10.07 6.31 -9.64
CA LEU A 171 -9.46 5.23 -8.87
C LEU A 171 -9.47 3.97 -9.73
N TYR A 172 -8.29 3.51 -10.11
CA TYR A 172 -8.09 2.18 -10.65
C TYR A 172 -7.82 1.24 -9.48
N TYR A 173 -8.58 0.16 -9.40
CA TYR A 173 -8.44 -0.89 -8.41
C TYR A 173 -8.08 -2.16 -9.14
N TYR A 174 -6.98 -2.79 -8.76
CA TYR A 174 -6.62 -4.14 -9.15
C TYR A 174 -6.36 -4.99 -7.92
N GLY A 175 -7.06 -6.11 -7.79
CA GLY A 175 -6.78 -7.12 -6.77
C GLY A 175 -6.54 -8.45 -7.45
N LYS A 176 -5.44 -9.13 -7.16
CA LYS A 176 -5.09 -10.44 -7.73
C LYS A 176 -4.93 -11.46 -6.64
N ILE A 177 -5.51 -12.64 -6.86
CA ILE A 177 -5.23 -13.82 -6.03
C ILE A 177 -3.91 -14.40 -6.54
N THR A 178 -2.85 -14.27 -5.76
CA THR A 178 -1.59 -14.98 -5.95
C THR A 178 -1.74 -16.35 -5.30
N LEU A 179 -2.23 -17.32 -6.07
CA LEU A 179 -2.10 -18.73 -5.68
C LEU A 179 -0.61 -19.01 -5.51
N LYS A 180 -0.21 -19.53 -4.34
CA LYS A 180 1.12 -20.11 -4.19
C LYS A 180 1.15 -21.36 -5.09
N ASP A 181 2.04 -21.35 -6.07
CA ASP A 181 2.48 -22.59 -6.72
C ASP A 181 3.10 -23.55 -5.69
#